data_AF-A0A7H8N535-F1
#
_entry.id   AF-A0A7H8N535-F1
#
_cell.length_a   1.000
_cell.length_b   1.000
_cell.length_c   1.000
_cell.angle_alpha   90.00
_cell.angle_beta   90.00
_cell.angle_gamma   90.00
#
_symmetry.space_group_name_H-M   'P 1'
#
loop_
_entity.id
_entity.type
_entity.pdbx_description
1 polymer ?
#
loop_
_entity_poly.entity_id
_entity_poly.type
_entity_poly.pdbx_seq_one_letter_code
_entity_poly.pdbx_strand_id
1 'polypeptide(L)'
;MTVMLETTNSTTYRDPRSVLNAVRPHVKECTYNVLGSRGSVGLDIWDREIALLLRDNVMVRDMAERVLGNAVAYLVTAMEHPNVHIGVGKVVDIGVHQIILDTPVYFAFCDLYNGGRYKHHAPLIERRGDGLVIRTAEFIRSNGFDADEELWAIDGANCSPCDNKAPDSH
;
A
#
# COMPACT_ATOMS: atom_id res chain seq x y z
N MET A 1 -19.37 -3.99 44.78
CA MET A 1 -19.74 -3.54 43.41
C MET A 1 -18.47 -3.50 42.59
N THR A 2 -18.35 -4.39 41.62
CA THR A 2 -17.18 -4.47 40.73
C THR A 2 -17.48 -3.61 39.51
N VAL A 3 -16.72 -2.54 39.31
CA VAL A 3 -16.81 -1.70 38.12
C VAL A 3 -16.07 -2.42 37.00
N MET A 4 -16.80 -2.89 36.00
CA MET A 4 -16.20 -3.34 34.74
C MET A 4 -15.75 -2.10 33.97
N LEU A 5 -14.44 -1.97 33.75
CA LEU A 5 -13.89 -1.03 32.78
C LEU A 5 -14.19 -1.57 31.39
N GLU A 6 -15.15 -0.97 30.69
CA GLU A 6 -15.36 -1.18 29.26
C GLU A 6 -14.15 -0.62 28.51
N THR A 7 -13.36 -1.53 27.93
CA THR A 7 -12.30 -1.17 26.99
C THR A 7 -12.95 -0.68 25.71
N THR A 8 -12.96 0.63 25.48
CA THR A 8 -13.36 1.20 24.19
C THR A 8 -12.31 0.81 23.16
N ASN A 9 -12.52 -0.29 22.43
CA ASN A 9 -11.76 -0.56 21.21
C ASN A 9 -12.07 0.59 20.24
N SER A 10 -11.08 1.45 19.98
CA SER A 10 -11.17 2.41 18.88
C SER A 10 -11.30 1.61 17.59
N THR A 11 -12.48 1.67 16.96
CA THR A 11 -12.79 0.97 15.71
C THR A 11 -12.33 1.75 14.47
N THR A 12 -11.52 2.79 14.65
CA THR A 12 -11.16 3.69 13.56
C THR A 12 -9.90 3.19 12.88
N TYR A 13 -10.06 2.50 11.76
CA TYR A 13 -8.93 2.15 10.90
C TYR A 13 -8.23 3.43 10.38
N ARG A 14 -6.92 3.33 10.13
CA ARG A 14 -6.11 4.33 9.44
C ARG A 14 -6.69 4.52 8.04
N ASP A 15 -7.00 5.77 7.69
CA ASP A 15 -7.46 6.12 6.34
C ASP A 15 -6.28 6.11 5.34
N PRO A 16 -6.30 5.23 4.32
CA PRO A 16 -5.22 5.16 3.32
C PRO A 16 -5.02 6.47 2.56
N ARG A 17 -6.08 7.25 2.31
CA ARG A 17 -5.96 8.55 1.63
C ARG A 17 -5.17 9.54 2.46
N SER A 18 -5.50 9.65 3.74
CA SER A 18 -4.74 10.48 4.69
C SER A 18 -3.29 10.04 4.82
N VAL A 19 -3.04 8.72 4.92
CA VAL A 19 -1.69 8.14 5.01
C VAL A 19 -0.85 8.44 3.76
N LEU A 20 -1.42 8.27 2.57
CA LEU A 20 -0.75 8.60 1.31
C LEU A 20 -0.47 10.11 1.21
N ASN A 21 -1.46 10.95 1.52
CA ASN A 21 -1.28 12.40 1.44
C ASN A 21 -0.25 12.96 2.44
N ALA A 22 0.00 12.27 3.55
CA ALA A 22 1.02 12.65 4.52
C ALA A 22 2.44 12.63 3.94
N VAL A 23 2.69 11.92 2.83
CA VAL A 23 4.01 11.91 2.17
C VAL A 23 4.29 13.19 1.38
N ARG A 24 3.29 14.03 1.13
CA ARG A 24 3.43 15.22 0.26
C ARG A 24 4.61 16.14 0.65
N PRO A 25 4.86 16.47 1.94
CA PRO A 25 6.01 17.29 2.33
C PRO A 25 7.36 16.58 2.14
N HIS A 26 7.35 15.26 1.96
CA HIS A 26 8.54 14.41 1.79
C HIS A 26 8.89 14.18 0.31
N VAL A 27 8.04 14.61 -0.63
CA VAL A 27 8.35 14.60 -2.08
C VAL A 27 9.36 15.72 -2.37
N LYS A 28 10.64 15.36 -2.47
CA LYS A 28 11.75 16.31 -2.66
C LYS A 28 12.20 16.39 -4.13
N GLU A 29 12.06 15.30 -4.86
CA GLU A 29 12.46 15.14 -6.25
C GLU A 29 11.26 15.32 -7.20
N CYS A 30 11.54 15.75 -8.44
CA CYS A 30 10.53 15.84 -9.51
C CYS A 30 9.22 16.56 -9.09
N THR A 31 9.33 17.55 -8.20
CA THR A 31 8.17 18.23 -7.59
C THR A 31 7.26 18.90 -8.61
N TYR A 32 7.81 19.38 -9.74
CA TYR A 32 6.98 19.83 -10.85
C TYR A 32 6.09 18.70 -11.40
N ASN A 33 6.64 17.53 -11.69
CA ASN A 33 5.88 16.39 -12.21
C ASN A 33 4.78 15.95 -11.23
N VAL A 34 5.09 15.88 -9.94
CA VAL A 34 4.18 15.37 -8.90
C VAL A 34 3.15 16.41 -8.45
N LEU A 35 3.53 17.68 -8.32
CA LEU A 35 2.71 18.70 -7.66
C LEU A 35 2.32 19.89 -8.57
N GLY A 36 3.12 20.17 -9.61
CA GLY A 36 3.01 21.40 -10.40
C GLY A 36 2.62 21.22 -11.87
N SER A 37 2.56 19.99 -12.36
CA SER A 37 2.28 19.68 -13.76
C SER A 37 0.79 19.81 -14.08
N ARG A 38 0.46 20.05 -15.35
CA ARG A 38 -0.93 20.01 -15.81
C ARG A 38 -1.52 18.63 -15.52
N GLY A 39 -2.64 18.60 -14.80
CA GLY A 39 -3.27 17.38 -14.33
C GLY A 39 -2.89 16.97 -12.90
N SER A 40 -1.83 17.55 -12.32
CA SER A 40 -1.46 17.36 -10.90
C SER A 40 -1.78 18.58 -10.04
N VAL A 41 -1.75 19.79 -10.62
CA VAL A 41 -2.13 21.02 -9.90
C VAL A 41 -3.57 20.91 -9.39
N GLY A 42 -3.73 21.17 -8.09
CA GLY A 42 -5.04 21.14 -7.42
C GLY A 42 -5.47 19.75 -6.93
N LEU A 43 -4.74 18.68 -7.30
CA LEU A 43 -4.96 17.36 -6.74
C LEU A 43 -4.12 17.14 -5.48
N ASP A 44 -4.64 16.30 -4.59
CA ASP A 44 -3.83 15.65 -3.58
C ASP A 44 -3.10 14.45 -4.19
N ILE A 45 -2.21 13.80 -3.43
CA ILE A 45 -1.41 12.69 -3.95
C ILE A 45 -2.33 11.50 -4.28
N TRP A 46 -3.36 11.28 -3.46
CA TRP A 46 -4.36 10.23 -3.70
C TRP A 46 -5.05 10.35 -5.06
N ASP A 47 -5.69 11.49 -5.36
CA ASP A 47 -6.41 11.65 -6.62
C ASP A 47 -5.47 11.64 -7.83
N ARG A 48 -4.21 12.04 -7.66
CA ARG A 48 -3.18 11.89 -8.69
C ARG A 48 -2.84 10.42 -8.96
N GLU A 49 -2.58 9.61 -7.92
CA GLU A 49 -2.30 8.18 -8.10
C GLU A 49 -3.50 7.43 -8.68
N ILE A 50 -4.73 7.80 -8.30
CA ILE A 50 -5.94 7.26 -8.94
C ILE A 50 -5.98 7.62 -10.43
N ALA A 51 -5.65 8.85 -10.80
CA ALA A 51 -5.60 9.25 -12.21
C ALA A 51 -4.56 8.45 -13.01
N LEU A 52 -3.41 8.14 -12.41
CA LEU A 52 -2.39 7.29 -13.04
C LEU A 52 -2.86 5.83 -13.17
N LEU A 53 -3.49 5.26 -12.13
CA LEU A 53 -4.08 3.91 -12.20
C LEU A 53 -5.08 3.79 -13.34
N LEU A 54 -6.01 4.75 -13.44
CA LEU A 54 -7.04 4.77 -14.47
C LEU A 54 -6.49 5.00 -15.88
N ARG A 55 -5.32 5.65 -16.00
CA ARG A 55 -4.63 5.82 -17.28
C ARG A 55 -4.03 4.51 -17.77
N ASP A 56 -3.41 3.76 -16.87
CA ASP A 56 -2.58 2.60 -17.23
C ASP A 56 -3.32 1.26 -17.14
N ASN A 57 -4.51 1.24 -16.54
CA ASN A 57 -5.28 0.02 -16.33
C ASN A 57 -6.76 0.20 -16.72
N VAL A 58 -7.37 -0.89 -17.16
CA VAL A 58 -8.81 -0.94 -17.43
C VAL A 58 -9.55 -1.26 -16.13
N MET A 59 -9.94 -0.21 -15.42
CA MET A 59 -10.76 -0.31 -14.20
C MET A 59 -11.64 0.93 -14.03
N VAL A 60 -12.72 0.79 -13.25
CA VAL A 60 -13.54 1.93 -12.82
C VAL A 60 -12.91 2.59 -11.59
N ARG A 61 -13.27 3.86 -11.32
CA ARG A 61 -12.70 4.62 -10.19
C ARG A 61 -12.87 3.90 -8.84
N ASP A 62 -14.02 3.30 -8.59
CA ASP A 62 -14.28 2.54 -7.36
C ASP A 62 -13.25 1.43 -7.13
N MET A 63 -12.98 0.62 -8.16
CA MET A 63 -11.94 -0.40 -8.12
C MET A 63 -10.54 0.20 -7.93
N ALA A 64 -10.24 1.32 -8.59
CA ALA A 64 -8.95 2.00 -8.43
C ALA A 64 -8.73 2.50 -6.98
N GLU A 65 -9.78 3.04 -6.34
CA GLU A 65 -9.73 3.50 -4.95
C GLU A 65 -9.50 2.34 -3.98
N ARG A 66 -10.21 1.22 -4.17
CA ARG A 66 -10.04 0.01 -3.37
C ARG A 66 -8.63 -0.58 -3.53
N VAL A 67 -8.14 -0.68 -4.77
CA VAL A 67 -6.79 -1.17 -5.09
C VAL A 67 -5.71 -0.27 -4.47
N LEU A 68 -5.81 1.05 -4.66
CA LEU A 68 -4.84 2.00 -4.11
C LEU A 68 -4.84 1.98 -2.58
N GLY A 69 -6.02 1.94 -1.96
CA GLY A 69 -6.13 1.90 -0.50
C GLY A 69 -5.43 0.70 0.12
N ASN A 70 -5.62 -0.49 -0.47
CA ASN A 70 -4.98 -1.71 0.00
C ASN A 70 -3.48 -1.75 -0.32
N ALA A 71 -3.04 -1.14 -1.42
CA ALA A 71 -1.62 -0.98 -1.73
C ALA A 71 -0.90 -0.07 -0.71
N VAL A 72 -1.51 1.06 -0.34
CA VAL A 72 -0.98 1.94 0.72
C VAL A 72 -0.89 1.19 2.05
N ALA A 73 -1.95 0.46 2.43
CA ALA A 73 -1.98 -0.33 3.65
C ALA A 73 -0.87 -1.40 3.67
N TYR A 74 -0.66 -2.09 2.54
CA TYR A 74 0.41 -3.08 2.38
C TYR A 74 1.80 -2.44 2.51
N LEU A 75 2.10 -1.39 1.75
CA LEU A 75 3.42 -0.75 1.74
C LEU A 75 3.81 -0.21 3.11
N VAL A 76 2.89 0.47 3.80
CA VAL A 76 3.12 0.99 5.14
C VAL A 76 3.35 -0.14 6.13
N THR A 77 2.55 -1.21 6.06
CA THR A 77 2.73 -2.39 6.91
C THR A 77 4.07 -3.06 6.65
N ALA A 78 4.49 -3.19 5.39
CA ALA A 78 5.80 -3.74 5.01
C ALA A 78 6.96 -2.91 5.58
N MET A 79 6.84 -1.58 5.54
CA MET A 79 7.87 -0.64 6.01
C MET A 79 7.94 -0.56 7.54
N GLU A 80 6.79 -0.57 8.23
CA GLU A 80 6.71 -0.53 9.69
C GLU A 80 7.11 -1.87 10.32
N HIS A 81 6.93 -2.99 9.61
CA HIS A 81 7.23 -4.35 10.08
C HIS A 81 8.17 -5.12 9.13
N PRO A 82 9.42 -4.65 8.92
CA PRO A 82 10.31 -5.18 7.89
C PRO A 82 10.74 -6.64 8.11
N ASN A 83 10.55 -7.17 9.32
CA ASN A 83 10.90 -8.56 9.65
C ASN A 83 9.73 -9.54 9.42
N VAL A 84 8.54 -9.05 9.06
CA VAL A 84 7.37 -9.90 8.82
C VAL A 84 7.28 -10.22 7.34
N HIS A 85 7.20 -11.51 7.03
CA HIS A 85 6.99 -11.95 5.67
C HIS A 85 5.52 -11.74 5.30
N ILE A 86 5.27 -10.77 4.43
CA ILE A 86 3.96 -10.49 3.84
C ILE A 86 4.09 -10.52 2.31
N GLY A 87 2.96 -10.69 1.63
CA GLY A 87 2.90 -10.75 0.18
C GLY A 87 1.52 -10.35 -0.34
N VAL A 88 1.49 -9.86 -1.56
CA VAL A 88 0.29 -9.24 -2.14
C VAL A 88 -0.28 -10.09 -3.28
N GLY A 89 -1.60 -10.08 -3.43
CA GLY A 89 -2.29 -10.70 -4.58
C GLY A 89 -2.15 -9.86 -5.85
N LYS A 90 -2.40 -10.45 -7.03
CA LYS A 90 -2.21 -9.76 -8.33
C LYS A 90 -2.98 -8.45 -8.43
N VAL A 91 -4.22 -8.42 -7.97
CA VAL A 91 -5.09 -7.23 -8.10
C VAL A 91 -4.56 -6.08 -7.24
N VAL A 92 -4.21 -6.33 -5.98
CA VAL A 92 -3.66 -5.29 -5.09
C VAL A 92 -2.24 -4.89 -5.52
N ASP A 93 -1.46 -5.81 -6.10
CA ASP A 93 -0.10 -5.53 -6.62
C ASP A 93 -0.11 -4.47 -7.73
N ILE A 94 -1.21 -4.29 -8.47
CA ILE A 94 -1.37 -3.18 -9.43
C ILE A 94 -1.20 -1.82 -8.74
N GLY A 95 -1.80 -1.65 -7.56
CA GLY A 95 -1.67 -0.43 -6.76
C GLY A 95 -0.28 -0.28 -6.14
N VAL A 96 0.34 -1.40 -5.73
CA VAL A 96 1.71 -1.39 -5.19
C VAL A 96 2.69 -0.96 -6.28
N HIS A 97 2.58 -1.51 -7.49
CA HIS A 97 3.38 -1.10 -8.64
C HIS A 97 3.14 0.34 -9.02
N GLN A 98 1.89 0.83 -8.99
CA GLN A 98 1.60 2.23 -9.26
C GLN A 98 2.45 3.16 -8.38
N ILE A 99 2.41 2.96 -7.06
CA ILE A 99 3.15 3.80 -6.12
C ILE A 99 4.66 3.67 -6.35
N ILE A 100 5.18 2.45 -6.53
CA ILE A 100 6.61 2.19 -6.76
C ILE A 100 7.10 2.85 -8.06
N LEU A 101 6.30 2.83 -9.13
CA LEU A 101 6.64 3.43 -10.41
C LEU A 101 6.66 4.96 -10.36
N ASP A 102 5.85 5.59 -9.50
CA ASP A 102 5.99 7.00 -9.17
C ASP A 102 7.08 7.21 -8.10
N THR A 103 8.32 6.92 -8.49
CA THR A 103 9.48 6.88 -7.59
C THR A 103 9.65 8.07 -6.64
N PRO A 104 9.34 9.35 -6.98
CA PRO A 104 9.40 10.43 -5.99
C PRO A 104 8.39 10.26 -4.84
N VAL A 105 7.19 9.76 -5.12
CA VAL A 105 6.19 9.43 -4.09
C VAL A 105 6.65 8.19 -3.31
N TYR A 106 7.18 7.16 -3.97
CA TYR A 106 7.70 5.98 -3.28
C TYR A 106 8.89 6.28 -2.34
N PHE A 107 9.80 7.16 -2.75
CA PHE A 107 10.88 7.62 -1.89
C PHE A 107 10.34 8.44 -0.71
N ALA A 108 9.30 9.25 -0.92
CA ALA A 108 8.61 9.96 0.16
C ALA A 108 7.94 8.98 1.16
N PHE A 109 7.41 7.84 0.71
CA PHE A 109 6.98 6.74 1.59
C PHE A 109 8.13 6.18 2.41
N CYS A 110 9.26 5.86 1.76
CA CYS A 110 10.44 5.33 2.43
C CYS A 110 10.98 6.32 3.49
N ASP A 111 11.02 7.61 3.17
CA ASP A 111 11.41 8.70 4.07
C ASP A 111 10.53 8.73 5.32
N LEU A 112 9.20 8.72 5.13
CA LEU A 112 8.24 8.88 6.21
C LEU A 112 8.02 7.59 7.03
N TYR A 113 7.86 6.44 6.38
CA TYR A 113 7.39 5.20 7.03
C TYR A 113 8.48 4.14 7.22
N ASN A 114 9.62 4.24 6.54
CA ASN A 114 10.75 3.29 6.68
C ASN A 114 11.99 3.93 7.32
N GLY A 115 11.83 5.09 7.98
CA GLY A 115 12.91 5.83 8.62
C GLY A 115 14.03 6.21 7.63
N GLY A 116 13.68 6.60 6.41
CA GLY A 116 14.62 6.99 5.37
C GLY A 116 15.29 5.83 4.61
N ARG A 117 15.09 4.58 5.02
CA ARG A 117 15.65 3.44 4.30
C ARG A 117 14.84 3.16 3.05
N TYR A 118 15.54 2.95 1.93
CA TYR A 118 14.89 2.49 0.72
C TYR A 118 14.45 1.03 0.87
N LYS A 119 13.19 0.74 0.53
CA LYS A 119 12.70 -0.63 0.46
C LYS A 119 12.75 -1.07 -1.00
N HIS A 120 13.54 -2.10 -1.29
CA HIS A 120 13.72 -2.53 -2.68
C HIS A 120 12.47 -3.28 -3.15
N HIS A 121 12.21 -3.26 -4.44
CA HIS A 121 11.25 -4.17 -5.07
C HIS A 121 12.00 -5.02 -6.09
N ALA A 122 12.09 -6.31 -5.80
CA ALA A 122 12.85 -7.29 -6.60
C ALA A 122 12.03 -8.60 -6.66
N PRO A 123 11.04 -8.69 -7.57
CA PRO A 123 10.19 -9.85 -7.68
C PRO A 123 10.95 -11.06 -8.25
N LEU A 124 10.56 -12.27 -7.83
CA LEU A 124 11.01 -13.49 -8.50
C LEU A 124 10.28 -13.68 -9.84
N ILE A 125 10.83 -14.52 -10.72
CA ILE A 125 10.15 -14.92 -11.96
C ILE A 125 8.98 -15.86 -11.64
N GLU A 126 9.19 -16.83 -10.76
CA GLU A 126 8.17 -17.79 -10.33
C GLU A 126 7.30 -17.23 -9.20
N ARG A 127 5.98 -17.39 -9.34
CA ARG A 127 5.00 -16.94 -8.35
C ARG A 127 4.80 -17.97 -7.25
N ARG A 128 4.67 -17.49 -6.02
CA ARG A 128 4.38 -18.31 -4.83
C ARG A 128 2.88 -18.56 -4.72
N GLY A 129 2.49 -19.75 -4.29
CA GLY A 129 1.08 -20.15 -4.12
C GLY A 129 0.83 -20.84 -2.77
N ASP A 130 1.31 -20.24 -1.69
CA ASP A 130 1.33 -20.84 -0.33
C ASP A 130 0.30 -20.22 0.63
N GLY A 131 -0.65 -19.43 0.11
CA GLY A 131 -1.67 -18.75 0.91
C GLY A 131 -1.17 -17.56 1.73
N LEU A 132 0.04 -17.04 1.49
CA LEU A 132 0.58 -15.86 2.18
C LEU A 132 -0.30 -14.61 2.05
N VAL A 133 -1.00 -14.44 0.94
CA VAL A 133 -1.86 -13.28 0.64
C VAL A 133 -2.97 -13.13 1.69
N ILE A 134 -3.63 -14.22 2.08
CA ILE A 134 -4.69 -14.19 3.09
C ILE A 134 -4.13 -13.80 4.46
N ARG A 135 -2.99 -14.38 4.85
CA ARG A 135 -2.30 -14.02 6.11
C ARG A 135 -1.83 -12.57 6.13
N THR A 136 -1.48 -12.02 4.97
CA THR A 136 -1.11 -10.61 4.82
C THR A 136 -2.29 -9.70 5.12
N ALA A 137 -3.50 -10.03 4.63
CA ALA A 137 -4.70 -9.25 4.93
C ALA A 137 -5.00 -9.21 6.44
N GLU A 138 -4.84 -10.34 7.15
CA GLU A 138 -4.98 -10.40 8.61
C GLU A 138 -3.95 -9.51 9.31
N PHE A 139 -2.69 -9.53 8.85
CA PHE A 139 -1.64 -8.71 9.44
C PHE A 139 -1.86 -7.21 9.18
N ILE A 140 -2.32 -6.83 7.99
CA ILE A 140 -2.71 -5.45 7.66
C ILE A 140 -3.82 -4.95 8.60
N ARG A 141 -4.82 -5.80 8.90
CA ARG A 141 -5.85 -5.46 9.90
C ARG A 141 -5.28 -5.25 11.29
N SER A 142 -4.33 -6.10 11.70
CA SER A 142 -3.63 -5.91 12.96
C SER A 142 -2.78 -4.63 13.01
N ASN A 143 -2.35 -4.13 11.85
CA ASN A 143 -1.66 -2.85 11.70
C ASN A 143 -2.61 -1.64 11.56
N GLY A 144 -3.90 -1.86 11.83
CA GLY A 144 -4.90 -0.79 11.93
C GLY A 144 -5.48 -0.32 10.60
N PHE A 145 -5.43 -1.11 9.53
CA PHE A 145 -6.10 -0.80 8.26
C PHE A 145 -7.30 -1.71 7.99
N ASP A 146 -8.29 -1.23 7.25
CA ASP A 146 -9.40 -2.05 6.77
C ASP A 146 -8.99 -2.81 5.49
N ALA A 147 -8.50 -4.04 5.63
CA ALA A 147 -8.12 -4.85 4.49
C ALA A 147 -9.39 -5.35 3.75
N ASP A 148 -9.51 -4.99 2.47
CA ASP A 148 -10.67 -5.30 1.62
C ASP A 148 -10.79 -6.81 1.38
N GLU A 149 -11.74 -7.45 2.06
CA GLU A 149 -11.87 -8.90 2.07
C GLU A 149 -12.02 -9.50 0.66
N GLU A 150 -12.78 -8.86 -0.23
CA GLU A 150 -12.99 -9.33 -1.59
C GLU A 150 -11.67 -9.29 -2.39
N LEU A 151 -10.95 -8.16 -2.33
CA LEU A 151 -9.67 -8.03 -3.06
C LEU A 151 -8.62 -9.05 -2.60
N TRP A 152 -8.50 -9.27 -1.28
CA TRP A 152 -7.54 -10.22 -0.74
C TRP A 152 -7.96 -11.69 -0.95
N ALA A 153 -9.26 -11.96 -1.16
CA ALA A 153 -9.78 -13.29 -1.46
C ALA A 153 -9.61 -13.69 -2.94
N ILE A 154 -9.75 -12.76 -3.90
CA ILE A 154 -9.67 -13.03 -5.35
C ILE A 154 -8.38 -13.78 -5.72
N ASP A 155 -7.25 -13.34 -5.17
CA ASP A 155 -5.93 -13.92 -5.40
C ASP A 155 -5.40 -14.71 -4.19
N GLY A 156 -6.27 -15.07 -3.23
CA GLY A 156 -5.87 -15.59 -1.92
C GLY A 156 -4.94 -16.82 -1.97
N ALA A 157 -5.02 -17.62 -3.04
CA ALA A 157 -4.15 -18.77 -3.28
C ALA A 157 -2.92 -18.49 -4.16
N ASN A 158 -2.87 -17.35 -4.88
CA ASN A 158 -1.86 -17.03 -5.89
C ASN A 158 -1.16 -15.69 -5.57
N CYS A 159 -0.06 -15.77 -4.83
CA CYS A 159 0.73 -14.60 -4.47
C CYS A 159 1.43 -14.00 -5.70
N SER A 160 1.68 -12.69 -5.67
CA SER A 160 2.76 -12.09 -6.46
C SER A 160 4.11 -12.71 -6.02
N PRO A 161 5.13 -12.75 -6.89
CA PRO A 161 6.37 -13.48 -6.62
C PRO A 161 7.26 -12.76 -5.59
N CYS A 162 6.97 -12.96 -4.30
CA CYS A 162 7.83 -12.54 -3.18
C CYS A 162 8.74 -13.72 -2.76
N ASP A 163 10.05 -13.47 -2.64
CA ASP A 163 11.05 -14.48 -2.25
C ASP A 163 10.85 -14.95 -0.81
N ASN A 164 11.03 -16.26 -0.58
CA ASN A 164 11.12 -16.90 0.74
C ASN A 164 12.21 -16.26 1.65
N LYS A 165 13.15 -15.49 1.09
CA LYS A 165 14.32 -14.92 1.77
C LYS A 165 14.49 -13.40 1.66
N ALA A 166 13.56 -12.65 1.06
CA ALA A 166 13.74 -11.21 0.91
C ALA A 166 12.74 -10.42 1.78
N PRO A 167 13.07 -10.11 3.06
CA PRO A 167 12.40 -9.02 3.78
C PRO A 167 12.54 -7.67 3.05
N ASP A 168 13.49 -7.59 2.12
CA ASP A 168 13.86 -6.39 1.37
C ASP A 168 13.14 -6.25 0.02
N SER A 169 12.23 -7.17 -0.36
CA SER A 169 11.47 -7.07 -1.61
C SER A 169 10.01 -6.70 -1.35
N HIS A 170 9.63 -5.54 -1.90
CA HIS A 170 8.50 -4.64 -1.61
C HIS A 170 8.55 -3.98 -0.25
#